data_AF-A0A7C1YK18-F1
#
_entry.id   AF-A0A7C1YK18-F1
#
_cell.length_a   1.000
_cell.length_b   1.000
_cell.length_c   1.000
_cell.angle_alpha   90.00
_cell.angle_beta   90.00
_cell.angle_gamma   90.00
#
_symmetry.space_group_name_H-M   'P 1'
#
loop_
_entity.id
_entity.type
_entity.pdbx_description
1 polymer ?
#
loop_
_entity_poly.entity_id
_entity_poly.type
_entity_poly.pdbx_seq_one_letter_code
_entity_poly.pdbx_strand_id
1 'polypeptide(L)'
;MKIDITYRNINKESHESTRNAIEQITERHLTPKLSTFHVGHLELHVTVEQTTKKDYCVTYRLHLPPKKILVAKECHHDLRTSIQEVTSELTRQAKRHRAHVSGRQNWKRKGRDKRIEALYADIQRLQPTVEPKTIQETIAPLQPRLEEYIRHELTYLRNNGDLLPDYPSLADIRDEAVARLHIDWHELDSSDEVLYKRLLREVTSILSQEIEQTRIAANQVSLDDTVQPDAMDQAEAMVGEESEEFYQPDEVLHIQDLIPDTHALTPEVSSEGYHDHFYRYLAGLPILWRRTIMLVHKEKLSVDDVAQHILFISVDEVKRMLVLADLYIYERLREAGFTPPMENTTEMFLRHE
;
A
#
# COMPACT_ATOMS: atom_id res chain seq x y z
N MET A 1 16.31 9.25 -56.50
CA MET A 1 14.91 9.63 -56.21
C MET A 1 14.34 10.25 -57.47
N LYS A 2 13.23 9.74 -57.99
CA LYS A 2 12.55 10.35 -59.14
C LYS A 2 11.53 11.37 -58.61
N ILE A 3 11.54 12.59 -59.15
CA ILE A 3 10.61 13.66 -58.77
C ILE A 3 9.74 13.96 -59.99
N ASP A 4 8.44 13.70 -59.87
CA ASP A 4 7.46 14.02 -60.90
C ASP A 4 6.61 15.19 -60.41
N ILE A 5 6.67 16.33 -61.11
CA ILE A 5 5.95 17.55 -60.73
C ILE A 5 4.78 17.76 -61.69
N THR A 6 3.59 17.93 -61.12
CA THR A 6 2.34 18.22 -61.82
C THR A 6 1.85 19.60 -61.41
N TYR A 7 1.71 20.51 -62.38
CA TYR A 7 1.22 21.87 -62.16
C TYR A 7 -0.24 21.98 -62.59
N ARG A 8 -1.08 22.57 -61.75
CA ARG A 8 -2.45 22.94 -62.10
C ARG A 8 -2.67 24.42 -61.81
N ASN A 9 -3.10 25.15 -62.82
CA ASN A 9 -3.52 26.55 -62.71
C ASN A 9 -2.39 27.56 -62.38
N ILE A 10 -1.14 27.29 -62.77
CA ILE A 10 0.03 28.16 -62.51
C ILE A 10 0.59 28.71 -63.83
N ASN A 11 0.99 29.98 -63.84
CA ASN A 11 1.59 30.65 -65.01
C ASN A 11 2.90 29.96 -65.46
N LYS A 12 3.09 29.82 -66.78
CA LYS A 12 4.20 29.06 -67.39
C LYS A 12 5.59 29.59 -67.01
N GLU A 13 5.71 30.89 -66.77
CA GLU A 13 6.96 31.55 -66.38
C GLU A 13 7.42 31.19 -64.95
N SER A 14 6.48 30.79 -64.08
CA SER A 14 6.79 30.43 -62.68
C SER A 14 7.14 28.95 -62.50
N HIS A 15 7.02 28.12 -63.55
CA HIS A 15 7.28 26.67 -63.49
C HIS A 15 8.75 26.36 -63.19
N GLU A 16 9.68 27.10 -63.78
CA GLU A 16 11.12 26.87 -63.62
C GLU A 16 11.62 27.30 -62.23
N SER A 17 11.12 28.43 -61.72
CA SER A 17 11.40 28.89 -60.36
C SER A 17 10.83 27.95 -59.28
N THR A 18 9.61 27.45 -59.49
CA THR A 18 8.95 26.51 -58.59
C THR A 18 9.66 25.15 -58.57
N ARG A 19 10.08 24.67 -59.74
CA ARG A 19 10.88 23.43 -59.88
C ARG A 19 12.18 23.53 -59.10
N ASN A 20 12.94 24.61 -59.28
CA ASN A 20 14.21 24.81 -58.59
C ASN A 20 14.02 24.92 -57.05
N ALA A 21 12.94 25.56 -56.60
CA ALA A 21 12.63 25.65 -55.17
C ALA A 21 12.26 24.28 -54.56
N ILE A 22 11.48 23.48 -55.27
CA ILE A 22 11.11 22.11 -54.87
C ILE A 22 12.36 21.22 -54.81
N GLU A 23 13.21 21.26 -55.83
CA GLU A 23 14.44 20.45 -55.90
C GLU A 23 15.40 20.84 -54.77
N GLN A 24 15.68 22.12 -54.54
CA GLN A 24 16.56 22.58 -53.46
C GLN A 24 16.07 22.21 -52.05
N ILE A 25 14.78 22.38 -51.77
CA ILE A 25 14.21 22.11 -50.42
C ILE A 25 14.15 20.60 -50.18
N THR A 26 13.83 19.82 -51.21
CA THR A 26 13.78 18.37 -51.14
C THR A 26 15.18 17.77 -50.98
N GLU A 27 16.19 18.28 -51.69
CA GLU A 27 17.58 17.89 -51.51
C GLU A 27 18.13 18.24 -50.13
N ARG A 28 17.74 19.37 -49.54
CA ARG A 28 18.24 19.74 -48.20
C ARG A 28 17.61 18.94 -47.07
N HIS A 29 16.31 18.65 -47.14
CA HIS A 29 15.57 18.12 -45.98
C HIS A 29 15.18 16.64 -46.09
N LEU A 30 14.91 16.14 -47.30
CA LEU A 30 14.41 14.78 -47.53
C LEU A 30 15.52 13.79 -47.87
N THR A 31 16.45 14.13 -48.79
CA THR A 31 17.53 13.20 -49.20
C THR A 31 18.45 12.72 -48.06
N PRO A 32 18.90 13.55 -47.08
CA PRO A 32 19.78 13.03 -46.02
C PRO A 32 19.08 12.03 -45.10
N LYS A 33 17.75 12.11 -44.98
CA LYS A 33 16.95 11.25 -44.10
C LYS A 33 16.43 9.99 -44.81
N LEU A 34 16.41 10.01 -46.14
CA LEU A 34 15.99 8.90 -47.00
C LEU A 34 17.16 8.08 -47.56
N SER A 35 18.42 8.52 -47.38
CA SER A 35 19.66 7.83 -47.79
C SER A 35 19.80 6.39 -47.29
N THR A 36 19.08 6.02 -46.23
CA THR A 36 19.07 4.67 -45.66
C THR A 36 18.15 3.70 -46.42
N PHE A 37 17.20 4.21 -47.22
CA PHE A 37 16.39 3.38 -48.10
C PHE A 37 17.15 3.17 -49.41
N HIS A 38 17.24 1.91 -49.88
CA HIS A 38 17.98 1.58 -51.11
C HIS A 38 17.45 2.41 -52.29
N VAL A 39 18.37 3.03 -53.04
CA VAL A 39 18.16 4.21 -53.89
C VAL A 39 17.27 3.96 -55.14
N GLY A 40 16.72 2.75 -55.31
CA GLY A 40 16.00 2.34 -56.52
C GLY A 40 14.49 2.62 -56.60
N HIS A 41 13.80 2.88 -55.47
CA HIS A 41 12.31 2.88 -55.43
C HIS A 41 11.68 4.10 -54.74
N LEU A 42 12.39 5.22 -54.66
CA LEU A 42 11.87 6.45 -54.07
C LEU A 42 11.28 7.34 -55.16
N GLU A 43 9.95 7.37 -55.25
CA GLU A 43 9.17 8.22 -56.17
C GLU A 43 8.45 9.29 -55.35
N LEU A 44 8.71 10.56 -55.68
CA LEU A 44 8.07 11.72 -55.09
C LEU A 44 7.22 12.40 -56.17
N HIS A 45 5.90 12.33 -56.03
CA HIS A 45 4.97 13.09 -56.86
C HIS A 45 4.59 14.37 -56.14
N VAL A 46 4.80 15.50 -56.80
CA VAL A 46 4.44 16.83 -56.30
C VAL A 46 3.33 17.39 -57.16
N THR A 47 2.22 17.77 -56.54
CA THR A 47 1.14 18.51 -57.20
C THR A 47 1.06 19.90 -56.61
N VAL A 48 1.22 20.92 -57.45
CA VAL A 48 1.06 22.34 -57.05
C VAL A 48 -0.17 22.89 -57.74
N GLU A 49 -1.14 23.32 -56.94
CA GLU A 49 -2.41 23.89 -57.40
C GLU A 49 -2.55 25.33 -56.90
N GLN A 50 -2.90 26.26 -57.79
CA GLN A 50 -3.26 27.64 -57.40
C GLN A 50 -4.79 27.77 -57.32
N THR A 51 -5.29 28.08 -56.13
CA THR A 51 -6.74 28.23 -55.87
C THR A 51 -7.20 29.66 -56.17
N THR A 52 -8.48 29.86 -56.45
CA THR A 52 -9.11 31.13 -56.85
C THR A 52 -8.89 32.32 -55.89
N LYS A 53 -8.47 32.06 -54.64
CA LYS A 53 -8.20 33.07 -53.61
C LYS A 53 -6.73 33.51 -53.49
N LYS A 54 -5.88 33.20 -54.48
CA LYS A 54 -4.41 33.44 -54.47
C LYS A 54 -3.62 32.60 -53.45
N ASP A 55 -4.19 31.52 -52.94
CA ASP A 55 -3.48 30.57 -52.09
C ASP A 55 -2.89 29.42 -52.94
N TYR A 56 -1.64 29.05 -52.63
CA TYR A 56 -0.92 27.95 -53.24
C TYR A 56 -1.09 26.69 -52.39
N CYS A 57 -1.70 25.66 -52.96
CA CYS A 57 -1.84 24.35 -52.34
C CYS A 57 -0.81 23.39 -52.92
N VAL A 58 0.06 22.86 -52.07
CA VAL A 58 1.12 21.92 -52.44
C VAL A 58 0.81 20.57 -51.83
N THR A 59 0.77 19.52 -52.64
CA THR A 59 0.56 18.13 -52.21
C THR A 59 1.77 17.29 -52.58
N TYR A 60 2.44 16.70 -51.59
CA TYR A 60 3.54 15.75 -51.80
C TYR A 60 3.05 14.33 -51.54
N ARG A 61 3.33 13.42 -52.48
CA ARG A 61 3.12 11.98 -52.34
C ARG A 61 4.46 11.27 -52.47
N LEU A 62 4.90 10.61 -51.40
CA LEU A 62 6.16 9.89 -51.36
C LEU A 62 5.92 8.39 -51.22
N HIS A 63 6.44 7.62 -52.15
CA HIS A 63 6.38 6.16 -52.13
C HIS A 63 7.60 5.60 -51.38
N LEU A 64 7.36 4.85 -50.30
CA LEU A 64 8.38 4.19 -49.48
C LEU A 64 8.16 2.66 -49.45
N PRO A 65 9.22 1.85 -49.66
CA PRO A 65 9.18 0.40 -49.36
C PRO A 65 8.94 0.16 -47.86
N PRO A 66 8.18 -0.87 -47.44
CA PRO A 66 7.77 -2.07 -48.19
C PRO A 66 6.37 -2.02 -48.85
N LYS A 67 5.61 -0.91 -48.76
CA LYS A 67 4.33 -0.62 -49.48
C LYS A 67 3.60 0.63 -48.91
N LYS A 68 4.30 1.64 -48.38
CA LYS A 68 3.64 2.80 -47.75
C LYS A 68 3.74 4.05 -48.62
N ILE A 69 2.59 4.67 -48.87
CA ILE A 69 2.49 5.98 -49.52
C ILE A 69 2.29 7.02 -48.42
N LEU A 70 3.19 7.99 -48.32
CA LEU A 70 3.04 9.14 -47.43
C LEU A 70 2.47 10.30 -48.24
N VAL A 71 1.44 10.96 -47.70
CA VAL A 71 0.80 12.11 -48.34
C VAL A 71 0.82 13.28 -47.34
N ALA A 72 1.28 14.44 -47.81
CA ALA A 72 1.23 15.70 -47.08
C ALA A 72 0.66 16.77 -48.01
N LYS A 73 -0.27 17.59 -47.51
CA LYS A 73 -0.90 18.69 -48.25
C LYS A 73 -0.96 19.91 -47.34
N GLU A 74 -0.45 21.05 -47.80
CA GLU A 74 -0.62 22.34 -47.12
C GLU A 74 -0.97 23.43 -48.14
N CYS A 75 -1.66 24.46 -47.66
CA CYS A 75 -2.07 25.62 -48.46
C CYS A 75 -1.66 26.90 -47.74
N HIS A 76 -0.81 27.72 -48.36
CA HIS A 76 -0.45 29.04 -47.84
C HIS A 76 -0.46 30.12 -48.92
N HIS A 77 -0.45 31.37 -48.48
CA HIS A 77 -0.39 32.56 -49.34
C HIS A 77 0.96 32.69 -50.08
N ASP A 78 2.04 32.18 -49.49
CA ASP A 78 3.38 32.14 -50.09
C ASP A 78 3.79 30.71 -50.43
N LEU A 79 4.03 30.46 -51.72
CA LEU A 79 4.43 29.18 -52.29
C LEU A 79 5.62 28.55 -51.56
N ARG A 80 6.60 29.36 -51.15
CA ARG A 80 7.83 28.85 -50.53
C ARG A 80 7.56 28.31 -49.12
N THR A 81 6.69 28.96 -48.37
CA THR A 81 6.27 28.52 -47.03
C THR A 81 5.47 27.22 -47.10
N SER A 82 4.54 27.10 -48.05
CA SER A 82 3.81 25.85 -48.28
C SER A 82 4.76 24.68 -48.56
N ILE A 83 5.76 24.88 -49.42
CA ILE A 83 6.74 23.84 -49.75
C ILE A 83 7.55 23.41 -48.52
N GLN A 84 7.97 24.35 -47.67
CA GLN A 84 8.73 24.05 -46.46
C GLN A 84 7.92 23.25 -45.45
N GLU A 85 6.67 23.64 -45.19
CA GLU A 85 5.80 22.97 -44.22
C GLU A 85 5.43 21.57 -44.67
N VAL A 86 5.02 21.40 -45.94
CA VAL A 86 4.75 20.08 -46.53
C VAL A 86 6.00 19.19 -46.45
N THR A 87 7.18 19.73 -46.73
CA THR A 87 8.44 18.99 -46.64
C THR A 87 8.74 18.58 -45.20
N SER A 88 8.47 19.45 -44.22
CA SER A 88 8.69 19.19 -42.79
C SER A 88 7.77 18.08 -42.26
N GLU A 89 6.50 18.11 -42.65
CA GLU A 89 5.51 17.10 -42.28
C GLU A 89 5.81 15.75 -42.93
N LEU A 90 6.16 15.75 -44.22
CA LEU A 90 6.59 14.54 -44.91
C LEU A 90 7.85 13.93 -44.26
N THR A 91 8.78 14.78 -43.83
CA THR A 91 9.99 14.36 -43.10
C THR A 91 9.67 13.75 -41.74
N ARG A 92 8.68 14.30 -41.01
CA ARG A 92 8.20 13.78 -39.74
C ARG A 92 7.57 12.39 -39.92
N GLN A 93 6.72 12.24 -40.94
CA GLN A 93 6.08 10.97 -41.27
C GLN A 93 7.11 9.90 -41.68
N ALA A 94 8.11 10.26 -42.50
CA ALA A 94 9.19 9.36 -42.90
C ALA A 94 10.02 8.88 -41.70
N LYS A 95 10.33 9.77 -40.73
CA LYS A 95 11.02 9.39 -39.48
C LYS A 95 10.23 8.35 -38.66
N ARG A 96 8.92 8.55 -38.51
CA ARG A 96 8.06 7.59 -37.78
C ARG A 96 8.01 6.24 -38.48
N HIS A 97 7.85 6.25 -39.80
CA HIS A 97 7.82 5.01 -40.57
C HIS A 97 9.16 4.26 -40.50
N ARG A 98 10.29 4.96 -40.59
CA ARG A 98 11.62 4.38 -40.35
C ARG A 98 11.74 3.76 -38.96
N ALA A 99 11.27 4.44 -37.91
CA ALA A 99 11.32 3.90 -36.54
C ALA A 99 10.51 2.60 -36.40
N HIS A 100 9.38 2.51 -37.11
CA HIS A 100 8.53 1.33 -37.17
C HIS A 100 9.20 0.16 -37.92
N VAL A 101 9.69 0.41 -39.14
CA VAL A 101 10.35 -0.63 -39.96
C VAL A 101 11.69 -1.09 -39.37
N SER A 102 12.45 -0.19 -38.74
CA SER A 102 13.73 -0.51 -38.09
C SER A 102 13.59 -1.32 -36.79
N GLY A 103 12.37 -1.64 -36.34
CA GLY A 103 12.15 -2.45 -35.14
C GLY A 103 12.74 -1.86 -33.86
N ARG A 104 13.00 -0.54 -33.79
CA ARG A 104 13.61 0.12 -32.62
C ARG A 104 12.78 -0.02 -31.34
N GLN A 105 11.49 -0.35 -31.46
CA GLN A 105 10.64 -0.70 -30.31
C GLN A 105 11.07 -2.03 -29.67
N ASN A 106 11.57 -3.00 -30.45
CA ASN A 106 12.11 -4.26 -29.92
C ASN A 106 13.46 -4.06 -29.22
N TRP A 107 14.26 -3.06 -29.63
CA TRP A 107 15.51 -2.70 -28.95
C TRP A 107 15.26 -2.09 -27.56
N LYS A 108 14.21 -1.29 -27.41
CA LYS A 108 13.80 -0.76 -26.09
C LYS A 108 13.34 -1.86 -25.13
N ARG A 109 12.77 -2.96 -25.65
CA ARG A 109 12.45 -4.16 -24.83
C ARG A 109 13.73 -4.84 -24.32
N LYS A 110 14.69 -5.17 -25.18
CA LYS A 110 15.97 -5.76 -24.74
C LYS A 110 16.76 -4.91 -23.73
N GLY A 111 16.72 -3.58 -23.87
CA GLY A 111 17.36 -2.67 -22.91
C GLY A 111 16.65 -2.62 -21.55
N ARG A 112 15.31 -2.76 -21.55
CA ARG A 112 14.51 -2.90 -20.33
C ARG A 112 14.78 -4.25 -19.67
N ASP A 113 14.82 -5.33 -20.44
CA ASP A 113 15.06 -6.68 -19.93
C ASP A 113 16.44 -6.78 -19.27
N LYS A 114 17.49 -6.22 -19.90
CA LYS A 114 18.83 -6.12 -19.30
C LYS A 114 18.89 -5.26 -18.03
N ARG A 115 18.08 -4.19 -17.96
CA ARG A 115 18.02 -3.32 -16.78
C ARG A 115 17.26 -3.99 -15.64
N ILE A 116 16.24 -4.77 -15.96
CA ILE A 116 15.52 -5.62 -15.01
C ILE A 116 16.43 -6.74 -14.52
N GLU A 117 17.17 -7.43 -15.40
CA GLU A 117 18.18 -8.43 -15.03
C GLU A 117 19.27 -7.84 -14.14
N ALA A 118 19.75 -6.62 -14.44
CA ALA A 118 20.72 -5.93 -13.59
C ALA A 118 20.15 -5.61 -12.19
N LEU A 119 18.91 -5.11 -12.12
CA LEU A 119 18.22 -4.87 -10.84
C LEU A 119 18.00 -6.17 -10.06
N TYR A 120 17.59 -7.26 -10.71
CA TYR A 120 17.47 -8.57 -10.07
C TYR A 120 18.83 -9.09 -9.59
N ALA A 121 19.90 -8.89 -10.37
CA ALA A 121 21.25 -9.26 -9.96
C ALA A 121 21.74 -8.43 -8.76
N ASP A 122 21.40 -7.14 -8.71
CA ASP A 122 21.73 -6.27 -7.57
C ASP A 122 20.90 -6.62 -6.32
N ILE A 123 19.62 -6.98 -6.48
CA ILE A 123 18.79 -7.53 -5.39
C ILE A 123 19.33 -8.88 -4.89
N GLN A 124 19.79 -9.76 -5.80
CA GLN A 124 20.41 -11.03 -5.44
C GLN A 124 21.75 -10.84 -4.72
N ARG A 125 22.53 -9.82 -5.08
CA ARG A 125 23.77 -9.45 -4.36
C ARG A 125 23.52 -8.86 -2.98
N LEU A 126 22.35 -8.26 -2.78
CA LEU A 126 21.88 -7.75 -1.49
C LEU A 126 21.23 -8.85 -0.63
N GLN A 127 21.30 -10.12 -1.04
CA GLN A 127 20.80 -11.21 -0.20
C GLN A 127 21.49 -11.19 1.17
N PRO A 128 20.72 -11.32 2.26
CA PRO A 128 21.28 -11.37 3.60
C PRO A 128 22.26 -12.56 3.70
N THR A 129 23.35 -12.37 4.44
CA THR A 129 24.45 -13.35 4.51
C THR A 129 24.05 -14.62 5.30
N VAL A 130 22.83 -14.65 5.86
CA VAL A 130 22.25 -15.82 6.54
C VAL A 130 21.06 -16.35 5.74
N GLU A 131 21.01 -17.67 5.56
CA GLU A 131 19.86 -18.31 4.92
C GLU A 131 18.60 -18.09 5.78
N PRO A 132 17.48 -17.60 5.20
CA PRO A 132 16.25 -17.30 5.94
C PRO A 132 15.69 -18.51 6.68
N LYS A 133 16.03 -19.74 6.23
CA LYS A 133 15.64 -20.99 6.88
C LYS A 133 16.30 -21.17 8.25
N THR A 134 17.58 -20.81 8.38
CA THR A 134 18.31 -20.94 9.65
C THR A 134 17.76 -20.00 10.72
N ILE A 135 17.33 -18.80 10.31
CA ILE A 135 16.68 -17.83 11.20
C ILE A 135 15.33 -18.38 11.70
N GLN A 136 14.50 -18.88 10.78
CA GLN A 136 13.21 -19.47 11.14
C GLN A 136 13.37 -20.68 12.06
N GLU A 137 14.36 -21.53 11.81
CA GLU A 137 14.69 -22.67 12.69
C GLU A 137 15.09 -22.22 14.09
N THR A 138 15.78 -21.09 14.21
CA THR A 138 16.20 -20.52 15.51
C THR A 138 15.02 -19.86 16.24
N ILE A 139 14.08 -19.23 15.53
CA ILE A 139 12.91 -18.54 16.12
C ILE A 139 11.77 -19.52 16.44
N ALA A 140 11.65 -20.64 15.70
CA ALA A 140 10.61 -21.65 15.86
C ALA A 140 10.26 -22.02 17.33
N PRO A 141 11.24 -22.28 18.23
CA PRO A 141 10.91 -22.60 19.62
C PRO A 141 10.27 -21.44 20.41
N LEU A 142 10.50 -20.19 20.01
CA LEU A 142 9.99 -19.00 20.68
C LEU A 142 8.61 -18.56 20.16
N GLN A 143 8.19 -19.06 18.99
CA GLN A 143 6.94 -18.66 18.35
C GLN A 143 5.70 -18.87 19.23
N PRO A 144 5.48 -20.02 19.90
CA PRO A 144 4.25 -20.24 20.68
C PRO A 144 4.09 -19.22 21.79
N ARG A 145 5.20 -18.89 22.47
CA ARG A 145 5.24 -17.90 23.55
C ARG A 145 4.96 -16.49 23.01
N LEU A 146 5.55 -16.14 21.87
CA LEU A 146 5.32 -14.85 21.22
C LEU A 146 3.87 -14.70 20.73
N GLU A 147 3.29 -15.74 20.13
CA GLU A 147 1.92 -15.73 19.63
C GLU A 147 0.91 -15.56 20.78
N GLU A 148 1.18 -16.16 21.94
CA GLU A 148 0.36 -15.97 23.14
C GLU A 148 0.37 -14.52 23.62
N TYR A 149 1.54 -13.89 23.64
CA TYR A 149 1.67 -12.47 23.97
C TYR A 149 0.94 -11.58 22.96
N ILE A 150 1.14 -11.81 21.65
CA ILE A 150 0.48 -11.06 20.58
C ILE A 150 -1.05 -11.20 20.68
N ARG A 151 -1.56 -12.41 20.95
CA ARG A 151 -2.99 -12.66 21.07
C ARG A 151 -3.62 -11.88 22.22
N HIS A 152 -2.97 -11.86 23.38
CA HIS A 152 -3.43 -11.06 24.51
C HIS A 152 -3.45 -9.57 24.16
N GLU A 153 -2.36 -9.03 23.63
CA GLU A 153 -2.29 -7.61 23.27
C GLU A 153 -3.32 -7.23 22.21
N LEU A 154 -3.52 -8.05 21.18
CA LEU A 154 -4.56 -7.84 20.17
C LEU A 154 -5.95 -7.85 20.77
N THR A 155 -6.25 -8.80 21.66
CA THR A 155 -7.54 -8.88 22.34
C THR A 155 -7.82 -7.60 23.12
N TYR A 156 -6.85 -7.11 23.89
CA TYR A 156 -7.03 -5.88 24.66
C TYR A 156 -7.19 -4.65 23.77
N LEU A 157 -6.40 -4.52 22.70
CA LEU A 157 -6.47 -3.36 21.81
C LEU A 157 -7.78 -3.32 21.01
N ARG A 158 -8.28 -4.49 20.58
CA ARG A 158 -9.57 -4.61 19.89
C ARG A 158 -10.73 -4.31 20.82
N ASN A 159 -10.71 -4.84 22.05
CA ASN A 159 -11.77 -4.57 23.04
C ASN A 159 -11.84 -3.08 23.42
N ASN A 160 -10.70 -2.38 23.40
CA ASN A 160 -10.65 -0.94 23.68
C ASN A 160 -10.99 -0.07 22.45
N GLY A 161 -11.15 -0.66 21.26
CA GLY A 161 -11.40 0.08 20.02
C GLY A 161 -10.17 0.82 19.47
N ASP A 162 -8.96 0.52 19.95
CA ASP A 162 -7.72 1.11 19.43
C ASP A 162 -7.29 0.50 18.07
N LEU A 163 -7.80 -0.69 17.75
CA LEU A 163 -7.57 -1.42 16.50
C LEU A 163 -8.89 -1.95 15.93
N LEU A 164 -8.89 -2.25 14.62
CA LEU A 164 -10.04 -2.86 13.96
C LEU A 164 -10.25 -4.31 14.42
N PRO A 165 -11.50 -4.83 14.41
CA PRO A 165 -11.80 -6.20 14.88
C PRO A 165 -11.02 -7.30 14.15
N ASP A 166 -10.84 -7.15 12.84
CA ASP A 166 -10.21 -8.17 11.98
C ASP A 166 -8.80 -7.77 11.48
N TYR A 167 -8.32 -6.58 11.84
CA TYR A 167 -7.03 -6.06 11.37
C TYR A 167 -6.29 -5.29 12.47
N PRO A 168 -4.98 -5.49 12.64
CA PRO A 168 -4.08 -6.48 12.00
C PRO A 168 -4.32 -7.91 12.49
N SER A 169 -3.96 -8.92 11.68
CA SER A 169 -4.02 -10.33 12.08
C SER A 169 -2.78 -10.74 12.89
N LEU A 170 -2.91 -11.83 13.64
CA LEU A 170 -1.79 -12.39 14.42
C LEU A 170 -0.61 -12.78 13.52
N ALA A 171 -0.90 -13.33 12.33
CA ALA A 171 0.14 -13.70 11.37
C ALA A 171 0.86 -12.47 10.82
N ASP A 172 0.14 -11.39 10.53
CA ASP A 172 0.73 -10.16 9.98
C ASP A 172 1.76 -9.56 10.95
N ILE A 173 1.41 -9.45 12.23
CA ILE A 173 2.32 -8.91 13.25
C ILE A 173 3.53 -9.82 13.44
N ARG A 174 3.32 -11.14 13.49
CA ARG A 174 4.41 -12.10 13.62
C ARG A 174 5.37 -12.03 12.44
N ASP A 175 4.84 -12.04 11.22
CA ASP A 175 5.64 -12.09 10.00
C ASP A 175 6.40 -10.76 9.81
N GLU A 176 5.79 -9.63 10.12
CA GLU A 176 6.46 -8.32 10.15
C GLU A 176 7.55 -8.26 11.24
N ALA A 177 7.30 -8.78 12.45
CA ALA A 177 8.31 -8.83 13.52
C ALA A 177 9.52 -9.69 13.12
N VAL A 178 9.29 -10.84 12.48
CA VAL A 178 10.37 -11.70 11.96
C VAL A 178 11.08 -11.02 10.78
N ALA A 179 10.37 -10.30 9.92
CA ALA A 179 10.98 -9.56 8.81
C ALA A 179 11.91 -8.44 9.31
N ARG A 180 11.49 -7.68 10.34
CA ARG A 180 12.34 -6.65 10.97
C ARG A 180 13.57 -7.24 11.63
N LEU A 181 13.41 -8.38 12.29
CA LEU A 181 14.53 -9.12 12.88
C LEU A 181 15.53 -9.59 11.81
N HIS A 182 15.06 -9.96 10.62
CA HIS A 182 15.94 -10.40 9.53
C HIS A 182 16.90 -9.30 9.07
N ILE A 183 16.50 -8.02 9.15
CA ILE A 183 17.34 -6.87 8.76
C ILE A 183 18.56 -6.77 9.69
N ASP A 184 18.35 -6.95 10.99
CA ASP A 184 19.38 -6.73 12.02
C ASP A 184 20.08 -8.03 12.47
N TRP A 185 19.77 -9.18 11.85
CA TRP A 185 20.20 -10.51 12.30
C TRP A 185 21.71 -10.65 12.54
N HIS A 186 22.52 -9.94 11.76
CA HIS A 186 23.99 -10.00 11.85
C HIS A 186 24.57 -9.40 13.14
N GLU A 187 23.80 -8.61 13.88
CA GLU A 187 24.24 -7.93 15.11
C GLU A 187 23.78 -8.64 16.39
N LEU A 188 23.07 -9.76 16.28
CA LEU A 188 22.44 -10.44 17.41
C LEU A 188 23.24 -11.66 17.88
N ASP A 189 23.49 -11.70 19.19
CA ASP A 189 23.98 -12.90 19.87
C ASP A 189 22.89 -13.99 19.88
N SER A 190 23.30 -15.24 19.65
CA SER A 190 22.42 -16.41 19.46
C SER A 190 21.73 -16.92 20.74
N SER A 191 21.53 -16.07 21.75
CA SER A 191 20.78 -16.46 22.95
C SER A 191 19.28 -16.30 22.74
N ASP A 192 18.53 -17.37 22.98
CA ASP A 192 17.07 -17.42 22.86
C ASP A 192 16.36 -16.30 23.64
N GLU A 193 16.87 -15.93 24.82
CA GLU A 193 16.26 -14.86 25.64
C GLU A 193 16.47 -13.46 25.04
N VAL A 194 17.65 -13.19 24.48
CA VAL A 194 17.95 -11.90 23.83
C VAL A 194 17.11 -11.76 22.57
N LEU A 195 16.98 -12.85 21.81
CA LEU A 195 16.15 -12.94 20.63
C LEU A 195 14.67 -12.70 20.96
N TYR A 196 14.17 -13.33 22.02
CA TYR A 196 12.80 -13.15 22.48
C TYR A 196 12.52 -11.71 22.92
N LYS A 197 13.41 -11.10 23.71
CA LYS A 197 13.30 -9.68 24.09
C LYS A 197 13.31 -8.75 22.87
N ARG A 198 14.12 -9.07 21.85
CA ARG A 198 14.12 -8.32 20.58
C ARG A 198 12.78 -8.42 19.86
N LEU A 199 12.24 -9.63 19.74
CA LEU A 199 10.94 -9.85 19.10
C LEU A 199 9.81 -9.11 19.83
N LEU A 200 9.79 -9.14 21.16
CA LEU A 200 8.83 -8.37 21.95
C LEU A 200 8.95 -6.86 21.67
N ARG A 201 10.17 -6.32 21.59
CA ARG A 201 10.38 -4.92 21.18
C ARG A 201 9.76 -4.66 19.81
N GLU A 202 10.07 -5.46 18.80
CA GLU A 202 9.55 -5.23 17.45
C GLU A 202 8.02 -5.29 17.42
N VAL A 203 7.42 -6.27 18.12
CA VAL A 203 5.95 -6.37 18.26
C VAL A 203 5.36 -5.12 18.91
N THR A 204 5.92 -4.64 20.02
CA THR A 204 5.41 -3.42 20.67
C THR A 204 5.53 -2.18 19.79
N SER A 205 6.59 -2.10 18.98
CA SER A 205 6.80 -1.02 18.01
C SER A 205 5.79 -1.08 16.87
N ILE A 206 5.59 -2.25 16.26
CA ILE A 206 4.61 -2.48 15.19
C ILE A 206 3.21 -2.10 15.69
N LEU A 207 2.78 -2.65 16.83
CA LEU A 207 1.46 -2.34 17.40
C LEU A 207 1.28 -0.85 17.67
N SER A 208 2.31 -0.15 18.14
CA SER A 208 2.22 1.29 18.40
C SER A 208 2.09 2.09 17.10
N GLN A 209 2.76 1.65 16.02
CA GLN A 209 2.62 2.24 14.69
C GLN A 209 1.21 2.00 14.12
N GLU A 210 0.66 0.80 14.27
CA GLU A 210 -0.69 0.46 13.79
C GLU A 210 -1.78 1.26 14.52
N ILE A 211 -1.65 1.45 15.83
CA ILE A 211 -2.56 2.28 16.60
C ILE A 211 -2.53 3.73 16.10
N GLU A 212 -1.33 4.27 15.83
CA GLU A 212 -1.21 5.63 15.31
C GLU A 212 -1.78 5.76 13.89
N GLN A 213 -1.54 4.79 13.02
CA GLN A 213 -2.14 4.74 11.69
C GLN A 213 -3.66 4.68 11.77
N THR A 214 -4.20 3.86 12.68
CA THR A 214 -5.64 3.74 12.90
C THR A 214 -6.23 5.06 13.40
N ARG A 215 -5.54 5.77 14.30
CA ARG A 215 -5.97 7.11 14.77
C ARG A 215 -5.96 8.15 13.66
N ILE A 216 -4.94 8.12 12.80
CA ILE A 216 -4.87 9.00 11.64
C ILE A 216 -6.02 8.68 10.67
N ALA A 217 -6.27 7.40 10.40
CA ALA A 217 -7.36 6.96 9.53
C ALA A 217 -8.75 7.29 10.09
N ALA A 218 -8.96 7.15 11.40
CA ALA A 218 -10.22 7.51 12.05
C ALA A 218 -10.53 9.02 11.95
N ASN A 219 -9.50 9.86 11.91
CA ASN A 219 -9.66 11.29 11.67
C ASN A 219 -9.92 11.64 10.19
N GLN A 220 -9.82 10.67 9.28
CA GLN A 220 -10.11 10.84 7.86
C GLN A 220 -11.53 10.36 7.57
N VAL A 221 -12.34 11.24 6.99
CA VAL A 221 -13.68 10.89 6.53
C VAL A 221 -13.57 10.32 5.13
N SER A 222 -13.98 9.06 4.94
CA SER A 222 -14.09 8.46 3.60
C SER A 222 -15.19 9.18 2.81
N LEU A 223 -14.87 9.61 1.58
CA LEU A 223 -15.85 10.22 0.68
C LEU A 223 -16.72 9.20 -0.06
N ASP A 224 -16.30 7.93 -0.05
CA ASP A 224 -16.97 6.83 -0.74
C ASP A 224 -17.86 6.00 0.20
N ASP A 225 -17.76 6.21 1.52
CA ASP A 225 -18.65 5.54 2.47
C ASP A 225 -20.07 6.09 2.35
N THR A 226 -21.03 5.17 2.38
CA THR A 226 -22.44 5.51 2.50
C THR A 226 -22.65 6.27 3.79
N VAL A 227 -23.23 7.48 3.69
CA VAL A 227 -23.59 8.30 4.85
C VAL A 227 -24.39 7.44 5.81
N GLN A 228 -23.94 7.37 7.07
CA GLN A 228 -24.66 6.64 8.10
C GLN A 228 -26.07 7.23 8.24
N PRO A 229 -27.12 6.39 8.31
CA PRO A 229 -28.49 6.87 8.45
C PRO A 229 -28.61 7.70 9.71
N ASP A 230 -29.19 8.88 9.58
CA ASP A 230 -29.36 9.78 10.72
C ASP A 230 -30.52 9.32 11.62
N ALA A 231 -30.73 10.02 12.73
CA ALA A 231 -31.79 9.68 13.67
C ALA A 231 -33.20 9.70 13.04
N MET A 232 -33.37 10.45 11.94
CA MET A 232 -34.64 10.53 11.22
C MET A 232 -34.81 9.32 10.30
N ASP A 233 -33.76 8.92 9.59
CA ASP A 233 -33.75 7.70 8.77
C ASP A 233 -33.99 6.44 9.62
N GLN A 234 -33.40 6.39 10.83
CA GLN A 234 -33.63 5.29 11.77
C GLN A 234 -35.07 5.30 12.28
N ALA A 235 -35.64 6.46 12.63
CA ALA A 235 -37.02 6.55 13.07
C ALA A 235 -38.02 6.10 11.99
N GLU A 236 -37.77 6.40 10.71
CA GLU A 236 -38.59 5.93 9.59
C GLU A 236 -38.52 4.41 9.39
N ALA A 237 -37.36 3.78 9.61
CA ALA A 237 -37.20 2.33 9.54
C ALA A 237 -37.93 1.60 10.69
N MET A 238 -37.90 2.16 11.90
CA MET A 238 -38.53 1.58 13.10
C MET A 238 -40.07 1.57 13.06
N VAL A 239 -40.71 2.34 12.16
CA VAL A 239 -42.18 2.34 11.99
C VAL A 239 -42.71 0.95 11.58
N GLY A 240 -41.88 0.10 10.96
CA GLY A 240 -42.24 -1.27 10.59
C GLY A 240 -42.02 -2.32 11.69
N GLU A 241 -41.24 -2.00 12.73
CA GLU A 241 -40.86 -2.93 13.81
C GLU A 241 -41.81 -2.85 15.01
N GLU A 242 -42.71 -1.87 15.06
CA GLU A 242 -43.76 -1.75 16.10
C GLU A 242 -44.61 -3.04 16.22
N SER A 243 -44.74 -3.84 15.16
CA SER A 243 -45.47 -5.11 15.20
C SER A 243 -44.78 -6.23 15.99
N GLU A 244 -43.46 -6.16 16.22
CA GLU A 244 -42.70 -7.20 16.92
C GLU A 244 -42.57 -6.92 18.43
N GLU A 245 -42.70 -5.65 18.87
CA GLU A 245 -42.58 -5.26 20.27
C GLU A 245 -43.74 -5.75 21.16
N PHE A 246 -44.89 -6.10 20.57
CA PHE A 246 -46.08 -6.57 21.31
C PHE A 246 -46.18 -8.09 21.40
N TYR A 247 -45.35 -8.85 20.69
CA TYR A 247 -45.37 -10.31 20.78
C TYR A 247 -44.38 -10.79 21.85
N GLN A 248 -44.81 -10.74 23.11
CA GLN A 248 -44.19 -11.53 24.18
C GLN A 248 -44.92 -12.86 24.22
N PRO A 249 -44.36 -13.97 23.71
CA PRO A 249 -44.95 -15.27 23.96
C PRO A 249 -44.97 -15.46 25.48
N ASP A 250 -46.16 -15.68 26.05
CA ASP A 250 -46.31 -15.97 27.48
C ASP A 250 -45.42 -17.19 27.81
N GLU A 251 -44.27 -16.96 28.45
CA GLU A 251 -43.42 -18.02 28.93
C GLU A 251 -44.15 -18.73 30.07
N VAL A 252 -44.65 -19.93 29.79
CA VAL A 252 -45.34 -20.75 30.78
C VAL A 252 -44.32 -21.21 31.80
N LEU A 253 -44.35 -20.60 32.99
CA LEU A 253 -43.54 -21.01 34.14
C LEU A 253 -43.73 -22.51 34.41
N HIS A 254 -42.67 -23.28 34.20
CA HIS A 254 -42.63 -24.68 34.55
C HIS A 254 -42.16 -24.83 36.00
N ILE A 255 -42.58 -25.89 36.68
CA ILE A 255 -42.22 -26.16 38.09
C ILE A 255 -40.69 -26.22 38.25
N GLN A 256 -39.97 -26.66 37.20
CA GLN A 256 -38.51 -26.67 37.15
C GLN A 256 -37.86 -25.27 37.24
N ASP A 257 -38.55 -24.21 36.80
CA ASP A 257 -38.04 -22.83 36.82
C ASP A 257 -38.20 -22.20 38.22
N LEU A 258 -39.05 -22.80 39.07
CA LEU A 258 -39.24 -22.42 40.48
C LEU A 258 -38.31 -23.19 41.42
N ILE A 259 -37.60 -24.21 40.94
CA ILE A 259 -36.64 -24.97 41.72
C ILE A 259 -35.28 -24.25 41.58
N PRO A 260 -34.76 -23.62 42.65
CA PRO A 260 -33.41 -23.08 42.61
C PRO A 260 -32.44 -24.23 42.38
N ASP A 261 -31.62 -24.13 41.34
CA ASP A 261 -30.55 -25.09 41.11
C ASP A 261 -29.53 -24.97 42.24
N THR A 262 -29.56 -25.93 43.17
CA THR A 262 -28.64 -25.98 44.31
C THR A 262 -27.21 -26.37 43.92
N HIS A 263 -26.99 -26.78 42.67
CA HIS A 263 -25.66 -27.03 42.11
C HIS A 263 -25.16 -25.90 41.21
N ALA A 264 -26.03 -24.95 40.83
CA ALA A 264 -25.59 -23.72 40.18
C ALA A 264 -24.84 -22.86 41.21
N LEU A 265 -23.57 -22.60 40.93
CA LEU A 265 -22.80 -21.60 41.65
C LEU A 265 -23.51 -20.25 41.48
N THR A 266 -24.01 -19.67 42.58
CA THR A 266 -24.43 -18.28 42.59
C THR A 266 -23.25 -17.40 42.13
N PRO A 267 -23.45 -16.44 41.20
CA PRO A 267 -22.36 -15.67 40.59
C PRO A 267 -21.54 -14.84 41.59
N GLU A 268 -22.02 -14.67 42.82
CA GLU A 268 -21.35 -13.89 43.86
C GLU A 268 -20.18 -14.60 44.55
N VAL A 269 -19.97 -15.92 44.36
CA VAL A 269 -18.96 -16.66 45.16
C VAL A 269 -18.11 -17.67 44.36
N SER A 270 -18.11 -17.64 43.02
CA SER A 270 -17.10 -18.39 42.27
C SER A 270 -15.79 -17.59 42.23
N SER A 271 -14.67 -18.23 42.51
CA SER A 271 -13.32 -17.67 42.31
C SER A 271 -13.03 -17.21 40.87
N GLU A 272 -13.91 -17.59 39.94
CA GLU A 272 -13.93 -17.18 38.53
C GLU A 272 -14.31 -15.70 38.37
N GLY A 273 -15.28 -15.20 39.15
CA GLY A 273 -15.66 -13.77 39.09
C GLY A 273 -14.50 -12.84 39.44
N TYR A 274 -13.63 -13.25 40.36
CA TYR A 274 -12.48 -12.44 40.78
C TYR A 274 -11.48 -12.21 39.62
N HIS A 275 -11.22 -13.24 38.82
CA HIS A 275 -10.31 -13.15 37.67
C HIS A 275 -10.94 -12.34 36.53
N ASP A 276 -12.24 -12.52 36.27
CA ASP A 276 -12.97 -11.75 35.26
C ASP A 276 -12.97 -10.25 35.58
N HIS A 277 -13.18 -9.88 36.85
CA HIS A 277 -13.08 -8.50 37.29
C HIS A 277 -11.66 -7.95 37.15
N PHE A 278 -10.64 -8.72 37.52
CA PHE A 278 -9.24 -8.33 37.32
C PHE A 278 -8.93 -8.05 35.85
N TYR A 279 -9.25 -8.97 34.94
CA TYR A 279 -8.97 -8.80 33.51
C TYR A 279 -9.77 -7.67 32.88
N ARG A 280 -11.01 -7.42 33.34
CA ARG A 280 -11.79 -6.25 32.95
C ARG A 280 -11.11 -4.94 33.36
N TYR A 281 -10.59 -4.86 34.59
CA TYR A 281 -9.87 -3.67 35.05
C TYR A 281 -8.49 -3.53 34.39
N LEU A 282 -7.82 -4.63 34.08
CA LEU A 282 -6.58 -4.65 33.32
C LEU A 282 -6.80 -4.13 31.89
N ALA A 283 -7.92 -4.46 31.25
CA ALA A 283 -8.29 -3.95 29.93
C ALA A 283 -8.48 -2.42 29.93
N GLY A 284 -9.07 -1.87 31.00
CA GLY A 284 -9.30 -0.44 31.17
C GLY A 284 -8.07 0.40 31.52
N LEU A 285 -6.90 -0.22 31.73
CA LEU A 285 -5.66 0.51 32.00
C LEU A 285 -5.08 1.16 30.73
N PRO A 286 -4.30 2.25 30.88
CA PRO A 286 -3.51 2.78 29.77
C PRO A 286 -2.61 1.69 29.16
N ILE A 287 -2.48 1.72 27.82
CA ILE A 287 -1.75 0.70 27.04
C ILE A 287 -0.33 0.46 27.60
N LEU A 288 0.39 1.54 27.94
CA LEU A 288 1.75 1.45 28.48
C LEU A 288 1.78 0.73 29.83
N TRP A 289 0.85 1.03 30.74
CA TRP A 289 0.81 0.42 32.07
C TRP A 289 0.47 -1.07 31.97
N ARG A 290 -0.51 -1.41 31.11
CA ARG A 290 -0.88 -2.81 30.82
C ARG A 290 0.29 -3.60 30.25
N ARG A 291 0.97 -3.07 29.23
CA ARG A 291 2.16 -3.71 28.64
C ARG A 291 3.26 -3.92 29.68
N THR A 292 3.52 -2.91 30.52
CA THR A 292 4.50 -3.02 31.60
C THR A 292 4.15 -4.16 32.56
N ILE A 293 2.89 -4.26 33.01
CA ILE A 293 2.43 -5.36 33.88
C ILE A 293 2.62 -6.72 33.19
N MET A 294 2.18 -6.86 31.94
CA MET A 294 2.28 -8.11 31.19
C MET A 294 3.73 -8.55 31.00
N LEU A 295 4.62 -7.62 30.64
CA LEU A 295 6.04 -7.91 30.44
C LEU A 295 6.77 -8.27 31.75
N VAL A 296 6.42 -7.62 32.87
CA VAL A 296 7.09 -7.87 34.15
C VAL A 296 6.54 -9.12 34.83
N HIS A 297 5.22 -9.25 34.93
CA HIS A 297 4.60 -10.32 35.74
C HIS A 297 4.30 -11.58 34.94
N LYS A 298 3.78 -11.49 33.71
CA LYS A 298 3.47 -12.67 32.88
C LYS A 298 4.71 -13.21 32.18
N GLU A 299 5.50 -12.33 31.55
CA GLU A 299 6.73 -12.72 30.85
C GLU A 299 7.96 -12.88 31.77
N LYS A 300 7.84 -12.50 33.06
CA LYS A 300 8.87 -12.61 34.10
C LYS A 300 10.18 -11.89 33.73
N LEU A 301 10.08 -10.76 33.03
CA LEU A 301 11.23 -9.95 32.63
C LEU A 301 11.64 -9.00 33.76
N SER A 302 12.95 -8.72 33.86
CA SER A 302 13.46 -7.72 34.79
C SER A 302 12.95 -6.33 34.41
N VAL A 303 12.68 -5.51 35.42
CA VAL A 303 12.25 -4.11 35.24
C VAL A 303 13.29 -3.32 34.42
N ASP A 304 14.58 -3.61 34.61
CA ASP A 304 15.66 -2.97 33.85
C ASP A 304 15.62 -3.38 32.37
N ASP A 305 15.33 -4.65 32.08
CA ASP A 305 15.24 -5.16 30.71
C ASP A 305 14.04 -4.55 29.97
N VAL A 306 12.89 -4.48 30.63
CA VAL A 306 11.67 -3.89 30.06
C VAL A 306 11.90 -2.41 29.74
N ALA A 307 12.54 -1.69 30.65
CA ALA A 307 12.87 -0.27 30.50
C ALA A 307 13.85 -0.04 29.34
N GLN A 308 14.98 -0.76 29.31
CA GLN A 308 16.08 -0.48 28.39
C GLN A 308 15.94 -1.13 27.01
N HIS A 309 15.40 -2.35 26.95
CA HIS A 309 15.43 -3.16 25.72
C HIS A 309 14.10 -3.21 24.98
N ILE A 310 12.97 -2.91 25.64
CA ILE A 310 11.63 -3.03 25.04
C ILE A 310 10.96 -1.66 24.90
N LEU A 311 10.75 -0.95 26.01
CA LEU A 311 9.94 0.29 26.00
C LEU A 311 10.75 1.57 25.82
N PHE A 312 12.07 1.56 26.08
CA PHE A 312 12.95 2.74 26.06
C PHE A 312 12.48 3.88 26.98
N ILE A 313 12.08 3.51 28.20
CA ILE A 313 11.59 4.42 29.24
C ILE A 313 12.56 4.38 30.43
N SER A 314 12.59 5.39 31.30
CA SER A 314 13.43 5.32 32.49
C SER A 314 12.96 4.23 33.46
N VAL A 315 13.91 3.56 34.13
CA VAL A 315 13.61 2.50 35.11
C VAL A 315 12.68 3.00 36.23
N ASP A 316 12.86 4.25 36.66
CA ASP A 316 12.03 4.87 37.69
C ASP A 316 10.58 5.09 37.22
N GLU A 317 10.37 5.42 35.95
CA GLU A 317 9.03 5.53 35.38
C GLU A 317 8.34 4.17 35.33
N VAL A 318 9.06 3.10 34.95
CA VAL A 318 8.51 1.73 34.94
C VAL A 318 8.07 1.32 36.34
N LYS A 319 8.90 1.57 37.37
CA LYS A 319 8.54 1.31 38.77
C LYS A 319 7.33 2.12 39.22
N ARG A 320 7.28 3.41 38.86
CA ARG A 320 6.12 4.27 39.17
C ARG A 320 4.84 3.74 38.51
N MET A 321 4.91 3.33 37.26
CA MET A 321 3.76 2.78 36.53
C MET A 321 3.24 1.50 37.19
N LEU A 322 4.14 0.59 37.61
CA LEU A 322 3.74 -0.63 38.32
C LEU A 322 2.98 -0.31 39.62
N VAL A 323 3.55 0.57 40.46
CA VAL A 323 2.90 0.97 41.73
C VAL A 323 1.54 1.63 41.48
N LEU A 324 1.44 2.54 40.51
CA LEU A 324 0.19 3.21 40.19
C LEU A 324 -0.86 2.23 39.64
N ALA A 325 -0.44 1.28 38.82
CA ALA A 325 -1.34 0.29 38.24
C ALA A 325 -1.83 -0.73 39.29
N ASP A 326 -0.97 -1.16 40.20
CA ASP A 326 -1.35 -2.00 41.35
C ASP A 326 -2.36 -1.27 42.24
N LEU A 327 -2.10 -0.02 42.59
CA LEU A 327 -3.04 0.79 43.39
C LEU A 327 -4.39 0.97 42.69
N TYR A 328 -4.38 1.21 41.37
CA TYR A 328 -5.60 1.32 40.59
C TYR A 328 -6.43 0.03 40.62
N ILE A 329 -5.79 -1.11 40.36
CA ILE A 329 -6.46 -2.41 40.36
C ILE A 329 -6.96 -2.75 41.78
N TYR A 330 -6.16 -2.49 42.80
CA TYR A 330 -6.52 -2.69 44.20
C TYR A 330 -7.80 -1.92 44.57
N GLU A 331 -7.86 -0.61 44.29
CA GLU A 331 -9.05 0.19 44.62
C GLU A 331 -10.27 -0.23 43.80
N ARG A 332 -10.11 -0.59 42.51
CA ARG A 332 -11.23 -1.06 41.68
C ARG A 332 -11.79 -2.41 42.11
N LEU A 333 -10.93 -3.32 42.55
CA LEU A 333 -11.36 -4.59 43.14
C LEU A 333 -12.09 -4.34 44.48
N ARG A 334 -11.61 -3.39 45.28
CA ARG A 334 -12.26 -3.00 46.54
C ARG A 334 -13.63 -2.35 46.33
N GLU A 335 -13.77 -1.48 45.34
CA GLU A 335 -15.07 -0.92 44.95
C GLU A 335 -16.06 -2.02 44.51
N ALA A 336 -15.58 -3.07 43.85
CA ALA A 336 -16.38 -4.24 43.50
C ALA A 336 -16.66 -5.21 44.67
N GLY A 337 -16.22 -4.87 45.89
CA GLY A 337 -16.49 -5.66 47.10
C GLY A 337 -15.44 -6.73 47.41
N PHE A 338 -14.33 -6.77 46.68
CA PHE A 338 -13.25 -7.72 46.90
C PHE A 338 -12.15 -7.15 47.81
N THR A 339 -11.52 -7.99 48.63
CA THR A 339 -10.39 -7.56 49.49
C THR A 339 -9.08 -8.25 49.06
N PRO A 340 -8.41 -7.75 48.00
CA PRO A 340 -7.08 -8.26 47.64
C PRO A 340 -6.00 -7.81 48.66
N PRO A 341 -4.83 -8.46 48.68
CA PRO A 341 -3.65 -7.92 49.36
C PRO A 341 -3.21 -6.62 48.68
N MET A 342 -2.77 -5.64 49.48
CA MET A 342 -2.43 -4.28 49.03
C MET A 342 -1.12 -4.21 48.23
N GLU A 343 -0.22 -5.18 48.40
CA GLU A 343 1.03 -5.29 47.65
C GLU A 343 0.96 -6.48 46.70
N ASN A 344 1.51 -6.31 45.48
CA ASN A 344 1.64 -7.36 44.46
C ASN A 344 0.31 -7.98 44.01
N THR A 345 -0.77 -7.18 43.98
CA THR A 345 -2.09 -7.65 43.51
C THR A 345 -2.00 -8.18 42.08
N THR A 346 -1.35 -7.45 41.16
CA THR A 346 -1.17 -7.91 39.77
C THR A 346 -0.31 -9.17 39.65
N GLU A 347 0.76 -9.26 40.43
CA GLU A 347 1.64 -10.43 40.44
C GLU A 347 0.91 -11.70 40.89
N MET A 348 0.00 -11.57 41.87
CA MET A 348 -0.79 -12.69 42.37
C MET A 348 -1.69 -13.28 41.28
N PHE A 349 -2.41 -12.44 40.53
CA PHE A 349 -3.34 -12.91 39.48
C PHE A 349 -2.62 -13.50 38.27
N LEU A 350 -1.45 -12.95 37.91
CA LEU A 350 -0.71 -13.40 36.73
C LEU A 350 0.21 -14.61 36.99
N ARG A 351 0.36 -15.06 38.24
CA ARG A 351 1.12 -16.28 38.60
C ARG A 351 0.29 -17.56 38.60
N HIS A 352 -1.04 -17.46 38.55
CA HIS A 352 -1.96 -18.60 38.64
C HIS A 352 -2.45 -19.13 37.28
N GLU A 353 -1.99 -18.54 36.18
CA GLU A 353 -1.98 -19.11 34.82
C GLU A 353 -0.65 -19.82 34.55
#